data_AF-A0A8R2FC93-F1
#
_entry.id   AF-A0A8R2FC93-F1
#
_cell.length_a   1.000
_cell.length_b   1.000
_cell.length_c   1.000
_cell.angle_alpha   90.00
_cell.angle_beta   90.00
_cell.angle_gamma   90.00
#
_symmetry.space_group_name_H-M   'P 1'
#
loop_
_entity.id
_entity.type
_entity.pdbx_description
1 polymer ?
#
loop_
_entity_poly.entity_id
_entity_poly.type
_entity_poly.pdbx_seq_one_letter_code
_entity_poly.pdbx_strand_id
1 'polypeptide(L)'
;MTFTRSRTSLVFPYHLRDTVISRCNDFVLDLGFKFTSNLDPSLHIEMICCSALRTLGFVMRLAKDFGLKSSLRALYCSIVRPILEYGAVIWDPHTAVNAYQLERVQRRFFRFASYLLGIDCPPHDYAPVATNLGLVTLAERRCNFDLDDRDGLTHHSVEWLDAKQMTPNPMSDNVQQPDEG
;
A
#
# COMPACT_ATOMS: atom_id res chain seq x y z
N MET A 1 4.43 18.15 -20.26
CA MET A 1 3.06 17.90 -19.76
C MET A 1 2.74 18.98 -18.73
N THR A 2 1.49 19.40 -18.60
CA THR A 2 1.06 20.32 -17.53
C THR A 2 0.03 19.57 -16.69
N PHE A 3 0.22 19.57 -15.37
CA PHE A 3 -0.73 18.99 -14.42
C PHE A 3 -1.60 20.10 -13.84
N THR A 4 -2.92 19.99 -13.97
CA THR A 4 -3.83 20.99 -13.38
C THR A 4 -5.21 20.40 -13.14
N ARG A 5 -5.86 20.84 -12.07
CA ARG A 5 -7.29 20.61 -11.84
C ARG A 5 -8.15 21.78 -12.33
N SER A 6 -7.52 22.86 -12.81
CA SER A 6 -8.22 24.00 -13.41
C SER A 6 -8.78 23.63 -14.77
N ARG A 7 -9.95 24.21 -15.11
CA ARG A 7 -10.55 24.09 -16.44
C ARG A 7 -9.75 24.82 -17.52
N THR A 8 -8.91 25.77 -17.11
CA THR A 8 -7.99 26.51 -17.98
C THR A 8 -6.57 26.01 -17.75
N SER A 9 -6.02 25.34 -18.76
CA SER A 9 -4.63 24.86 -18.74
C SER A 9 -3.70 25.94 -19.28
N LEU A 10 -2.60 26.19 -18.58
CA LEU A 10 -1.54 27.07 -19.07
C LEU A 10 -0.70 26.33 -20.11
N VAL A 11 -0.88 26.73 -21.36
CA VAL A 11 -0.20 26.16 -22.53
C VAL A 11 1.02 27.02 -22.86
N PHE A 12 2.16 26.66 -22.28
CA PHE A 12 3.44 27.32 -22.58
C PHE A 12 4.37 26.41 -23.40
N PRO A 13 4.91 26.86 -24.55
CA PRO A 13 5.91 26.12 -25.31
C PRO A 13 7.28 26.25 -24.64
N TYR A 14 7.82 25.14 -24.14
CA TYR A 14 9.15 25.12 -23.55
C TYR A 14 10.20 24.84 -24.60
N HIS A 15 11.29 25.61 -24.57
CA HIS A 15 12.43 25.47 -25.48
C HIS A 15 13.64 24.97 -24.69
N LEU A 16 14.28 23.92 -25.19
CA LEU A 16 15.60 23.49 -24.74
C LEU A 16 16.62 23.88 -25.82
N ARG A 17 17.34 24.97 -25.57
CA ARG A 17 18.13 25.66 -26.60
C ARG A 17 17.21 26.04 -27.77
N ASP A 18 17.52 25.60 -28.99
CA ASP A 18 16.74 25.88 -30.20
C ASP A 18 15.67 24.83 -30.51
N THR A 19 15.46 23.84 -29.63
CA THR A 19 14.48 22.77 -29.84
C THR A 19 13.25 22.95 -28.97
N VAL A 20 12.06 22.87 -29.58
CA VAL A 20 10.78 22.88 -28.84
C VAL A 20 10.55 21.51 -28.22
N ILE A 21 10.31 21.47 -26.91
CA ILE A 21 9.97 20.22 -26.22
C ILE A 21 8.51 19.88 -26.53
N SER A 22 8.30 18.71 -27.14
CA SER A 22 6.95 18.21 -27.42
C SER A 22 6.18 17.95 -26.11
N ARG A 23 4.93 18.39 -26.07
CA ARG A 23 4.06 18.19 -24.92
C ARG A 23 3.44 16.79 -24.99
N CYS A 24 3.63 16.00 -23.93
CA CYS A 24 2.86 14.78 -23.72
C CYS A 24 1.43 15.14 -23.29
N ASN A 25 0.43 14.60 -24.00
CA ASN A 25 -1.00 14.85 -23.76
C ASN A 25 -1.73 13.67 -23.10
N ASP A 26 -1.17 12.46 -23.16
CA ASP A 26 -1.83 11.24 -22.68
C ASP A 26 -1.55 10.99 -21.19
N PHE A 27 -0.40 10.40 -20.89
CA PHE A 27 0.06 10.13 -19.53
C PHE A 27 1.57 10.12 -19.46
N VAL A 28 2.12 10.39 -18.28
CA VAL A 28 3.54 10.22 -17.96
C VAL A 28 3.69 9.09 -16.95
N LEU A 29 4.71 8.26 -17.16
CA LEU A 29 5.14 7.25 -16.19
C LEU A 29 6.29 7.81 -15.38
N ASP A 30 6.15 7.80 -14.05
CA ASP A 30 7.22 8.17 -13.14
C ASP A 30 7.18 7.29 -11.88
N LEU A 31 8.32 6.72 -11.50
CA LEU A 31 8.48 5.79 -10.36
C LEU A 31 7.45 4.65 -10.29
N GLY A 32 6.91 4.23 -11.45
CA GLY A 32 5.87 3.20 -11.57
C GLY A 32 4.43 3.72 -11.50
N PHE A 33 4.23 5.02 -11.34
CA PHE A 33 2.93 5.69 -11.33
C PHE A 33 2.57 6.23 -12.71
N LYS A 34 1.28 6.16 -13.07
CA LYS A 34 0.75 6.76 -14.30
C LYS A 34 0.03 8.04 -13.95
N PHE A 35 0.57 9.17 -14.37
CA PHE A 35 -0.04 10.47 -14.16
C PHE A 35 -0.72 10.96 -15.43
N THR A 36 -1.96 11.39 -15.30
CA THR A 36 -2.73 12.07 -16.35
C THR A 36 -2.72 13.58 -16.12
N SER A 37 -2.97 14.38 -17.15
CA SER A 37 -2.92 15.86 -17.07
C SER A 37 -3.94 16.42 -16.08
N ASN A 38 -5.06 15.73 -15.95
CA ASN A 38 -6.16 16.03 -15.03
C ASN A 38 -5.92 15.50 -13.61
N LEU A 39 -4.78 14.82 -13.36
CA LEU A 39 -4.46 14.15 -12.09
C LEU A 39 -5.52 13.13 -11.65
N ASP A 40 -6.21 12.51 -12.62
CA ASP A 40 -7.16 11.43 -12.35
C ASP A 40 -6.41 10.10 -12.12
N PRO A 41 -6.55 9.47 -10.94
CA PRO A 41 -5.86 8.23 -10.62
C PRO A 41 -6.47 6.99 -11.31
N SER A 42 -7.62 7.11 -11.97
CA SER A 42 -8.36 5.97 -12.53
C SER A 42 -7.51 5.09 -13.45
N LEU A 43 -6.72 5.70 -14.36
CA LEU A 43 -5.84 4.98 -15.28
C LEU A 43 -4.71 4.23 -14.54
N HIS A 44 -4.19 4.82 -13.46
CA HIS A 44 -3.18 4.17 -12.64
C HIS A 44 -3.78 2.99 -11.86
N ILE A 45 -4.97 3.18 -11.28
CA ILE A 45 -5.68 2.15 -10.52
C ILE A 45 -6.02 0.94 -11.41
N GLU A 46 -6.47 1.19 -12.63
CA GLU A 46 -6.71 0.12 -13.61
C GLU A 46 -5.43 -0.68 -13.90
N MET A 47 -4.31 0.02 -14.11
CA MET A 47 -3.02 -0.61 -14.38
C MET A 47 -2.55 -1.49 -13.21
N ILE A 48 -2.60 -0.99 -11.98
CA ILE A 48 -2.19 -1.77 -10.79
C ILE A 48 -3.14 -2.95 -10.55
N CYS A 49 -4.45 -2.79 -10.77
CA CYS A 49 -5.42 -3.88 -10.66
C CYS A 49 -5.13 -4.98 -11.68
N CYS A 50 -4.86 -4.61 -12.94
CA CYS A 50 -4.48 -5.57 -13.98
C CYS A 50 -3.18 -6.31 -13.61
N SER A 51 -2.17 -5.59 -13.12
CA SER A 51 -0.91 -6.20 -12.65
C SER A 51 -1.15 -7.17 -11.49
N ALA A 52 -1.87 -6.73 -10.47
CA ALA A 52 -2.21 -7.55 -9.29
C ALA A 52 -3.03 -8.79 -9.66
N LEU A 53 -3.99 -8.68 -10.58
CA LEU A 53 -4.79 -9.82 -11.05
C LEU A 53 -3.94 -10.85 -11.82
N ARG A 54 -2.97 -10.40 -12.61
CA ARG A 54 -2.02 -11.30 -13.30
C ARG A 54 -1.17 -12.06 -12.29
N THR A 55 -0.59 -11.34 -11.32
CA THR A 55 0.21 -11.92 -10.23
C THR A 55 -0.63 -12.87 -9.38
N LEU A 56 -1.87 -12.50 -9.06
CA LEU A 56 -2.81 -13.34 -8.35
C LEU A 56 -3.10 -14.64 -9.11
N GLY A 57 -3.30 -14.58 -10.43
CA GLY A 57 -3.47 -15.76 -11.26
C GLY A 57 -2.26 -16.71 -11.22
N PHE A 58 -1.04 -16.16 -11.14
CA PHE A 58 0.17 -16.94 -10.92
C PHE A 58 0.17 -17.60 -9.54
N VAL A 59 -0.11 -16.85 -8.47
CA VAL A 59 -0.21 -17.37 -7.10
C VAL A 59 -1.28 -18.45 -6.97
N MET A 60 -2.43 -18.30 -7.62
CA MET A 60 -3.50 -19.30 -7.61
C MET A 60 -3.07 -20.63 -8.24
N ARG A 61 -2.37 -20.58 -9.38
CA ARG A 61 -1.84 -21.79 -10.02
C ARG A 61 -0.80 -22.46 -9.13
N LEU A 62 0.16 -21.69 -8.62
CA LEU A 62 1.20 -22.18 -7.72
C LEU A 62 0.60 -22.85 -6.46
N ALA A 63 -0.37 -22.18 -5.82
CA ALA A 63 -1.00 -22.71 -4.63
C ALA A 63 -1.78 -24.00 -4.89
N LYS A 64 -2.39 -24.14 -6.08
CA LYS A 64 -3.11 -25.34 -6.49
C LYS A 64 -2.14 -26.49 -6.79
N ASP A 65 -1.12 -26.23 -7.60
CA ASP A 65 -0.20 -27.26 -8.11
C ASP A 65 0.67 -27.83 -6.99
N PHE A 66 1.08 -27.00 -6.03
CA PHE A 66 1.91 -27.40 -4.89
C PHE A 66 1.13 -27.59 -3.58
N GLY A 67 -0.21 -27.47 -3.61
CA GLY A 67 -1.06 -27.70 -2.44
C GLY A 67 -0.81 -26.75 -1.26
N LEU A 68 -0.40 -25.50 -1.52
CA LEU A 68 0.06 -24.53 -0.51
C LEU A 68 -1.10 -23.86 0.25
N LYS A 69 -1.96 -24.65 0.90
CA LYS A 69 -3.15 -24.15 1.61
C LYS A 69 -2.80 -23.25 2.80
N SER A 70 -1.86 -23.68 3.64
CA SER A 70 -1.41 -22.95 4.83
C SER A 70 -0.67 -21.65 4.49
N SER A 71 0.08 -21.65 3.39
CA SER A 71 0.89 -20.50 2.95
C SER A 71 0.12 -19.53 2.05
N LEU A 72 -1.15 -19.81 1.71
CA LEU A 72 -1.92 -19.02 0.75
C LEU A 72 -2.06 -17.55 1.18
N ARG A 73 -2.31 -17.31 2.46
CA ARG A 73 -2.35 -15.96 3.04
C ARG A 73 -1.01 -15.26 2.86
N ALA A 74 0.09 -15.94 3.23
CA ALA A 74 1.42 -15.36 3.16
C ALA A 74 1.78 -14.96 1.72
N LEU A 75 1.51 -15.83 0.74
CA LEU A 75 1.73 -15.56 -0.68
C LEU A 75 0.93 -14.36 -1.18
N TYR A 76 -0.34 -14.23 -0.79
CA TYR A 76 -1.15 -13.07 -1.15
C TYR A 76 -0.59 -11.78 -0.55
N CYS A 77 -0.28 -11.80 0.75
CA CYS A 77 0.23 -10.63 1.47
C CYS A 77 1.63 -10.20 1.01
N SER A 78 2.50 -11.12 0.59
CA SER A 78 3.87 -10.78 0.20
C SER A 78 4.02 -10.42 -1.28
N ILE A 79 3.15 -10.93 -2.16
CA ILE A 79 3.33 -10.77 -3.61
C ILE A 79 2.24 -9.89 -4.23
N VAL A 80 0.97 -10.11 -3.87
CA VAL A 80 -0.16 -9.42 -4.53
C VAL A 80 -0.49 -8.10 -3.82
N ARG A 81 -0.54 -8.11 -2.48
CA ARG A 81 -0.92 -6.94 -1.68
C ARG A 81 0.01 -5.73 -1.90
N PRO A 82 1.35 -5.87 -1.97
CA PRO A 82 2.21 -4.71 -2.16
C PRO A 82 1.93 -3.98 -3.48
N ILE A 83 1.52 -4.69 -4.53
CA ILE A 83 1.13 -4.09 -5.81
C ILE A 83 -0.09 -3.17 -5.66
N LEU A 84 -1.01 -3.53 -4.75
CA LEU A 84 -2.24 -2.78 -4.49
C LEU A 84 -2.08 -1.70 -3.42
N GLU A 85 -1.09 -1.77 -2.54
CA GLU A 85 -0.90 -0.80 -1.46
C GLU A 85 0.24 0.20 -1.76
N TYR A 86 1.14 -0.11 -2.69
CA TYR A 86 2.28 0.75 -3.02
C TYR A 86 1.83 2.12 -3.53
N GLY A 87 2.26 3.16 -2.83
CA GLY A 87 1.96 4.55 -3.17
C GLY A 87 0.48 4.94 -3.00
N ALA A 88 -0.30 4.21 -2.19
CA ALA A 88 -1.70 4.53 -1.94
C ALA A 88 -1.92 5.99 -1.52
N VAL A 89 -0.97 6.60 -0.79
CA VAL A 89 -0.98 8.03 -0.43
C VAL A 89 -1.10 8.96 -1.65
N ILE A 90 -0.56 8.57 -2.80
CA ILE A 90 -0.52 9.38 -4.02
C ILE A 90 -1.81 9.23 -4.83
N TRP A 91 -2.38 8.03 -4.88
CA TRP A 91 -3.47 7.71 -5.81
C TRP A 91 -4.78 7.28 -5.14
N ASP A 92 -4.89 7.37 -3.82
CA ASP A 92 -6.04 6.88 -3.05
C ASP A 92 -7.38 7.23 -3.73
N PRO A 93 -8.21 6.23 -4.08
CA PRO A 93 -9.40 6.48 -4.87
C PRO A 93 -10.43 7.32 -4.12
N HIS A 94 -10.66 8.52 -4.63
CA HIS A 94 -11.77 9.37 -4.15
C HIS A 94 -13.15 8.95 -4.68
N THR A 95 -13.21 7.97 -5.60
CA THR A 95 -14.45 7.49 -6.20
C THR A 95 -14.76 6.05 -5.79
N ALA A 96 -16.04 5.77 -5.53
CA ALA A 96 -16.50 4.43 -5.16
C ALA A 96 -16.19 3.37 -6.25
N VAL A 97 -16.20 3.78 -7.52
CA VAL A 97 -15.87 2.90 -8.66
C VAL A 97 -14.44 2.41 -8.55
N ASN A 98 -13.48 3.31 -8.31
CA ASN A 98 -12.07 2.95 -8.24
C ASN A 98 -11.77 2.14 -6.97
N ALA A 99 -12.39 2.49 -5.83
CA ALA A 99 -12.31 1.68 -4.62
C ALA A 99 -12.84 0.26 -4.85
N TYR A 100 -13.97 0.12 -5.55
CA TYR A 100 -14.52 -1.18 -5.92
C TYR A 100 -13.56 -1.99 -6.80
N GLN A 101 -12.85 -1.37 -7.75
CA GLN A 101 -11.88 -2.09 -8.59
C GLN A 101 -10.77 -2.77 -7.78
N LEU A 102 -10.24 -2.10 -6.76
CA LEU A 102 -9.23 -2.67 -5.86
C LEU A 102 -9.82 -3.85 -5.07
N GLU A 103 -11.01 -3.64 -4.48
CA GLU A 103 -11.72 -4.68 -3.71
C GLU A 103 -12.04 -5.92 -4.56
N ARG A 104 -12.30 -5.76 -5.86
CA ARG A 104 -12.52 -6.90 -6.77
C ARG A 104 -11.31 -7.84 -6.83
N VAL A 105 -10.09 -7.31 -6.73
CA VAL A 105 -8.87 -8.14 -6.73
C VAL A 105 -8.84 -9.01 -5.47
N GLN A 106 -9.11 -8.42 -4.30
CA GLN A 106 -9.17 -9.14 -3.03
C GLN A 106 -10.34 -10.15 -2.99
N ARG A 107 -11.53 -9.78 -3.46
CA ARG A 107 -12.69 -10.68 -3.55
C ARG A 107 -12.43 -11.87 -4.46
N ARG A 108 -11.70 -11.67 -5.56
CA ARG A 108 -11.28 -12.77 -6.44
C ARG A 108 -10.35 -13.73 -5.72
N PHE A 109 -9.42 -13.22 -4.90
CA PHE A 109 -8.58 -14.05 -4.04
C PHE A 109 -9.42 -14.83 -3.02
N PHE A 110 -10.35 -14.18 -2.32
CA PHE A 110 -11.21 -14.85 -1.34
C PHE A 110 -12.05 -15.97 -1.96
N ARG A 111 -12.62 -15.75 -3.15
CA ARG A 111 -13.35 -16.81 -3.87
C ARG A 111 -12.48 -18.02 -4.20
N PHE A 112 -11.20 -17.81 -4.51
CA PHE A 112 -10.28 -18.91 -4.73
C PHE A 112 -9.89 -19.61 -3.42
N ALA A 113 -9.62 -18.82 -2.38
CA ALA A 113 -9.27 -19.35 -1.07
C ALA A 113 -10.39 -20.19 -0.46
N SER A 114 -11.65 -19.75 -0.58
CA SER A 114 -12.80 -20.53 -0.11
C SER A 114 -12.91 -21.88 -0.81
N TYR A 115 -12.73 -21.91 -2.13
CA TYR A 115 -12.71 -23.15 -2.91
C TYR A 115 -11.57 -24.08 -2.47
N LEU A 116 -10.36 -23.54 -2.26
CA LEU A 116 -9.20 -24.35 -1.91
C LEU A 116 -9.25 -24.89 -0.46
N LEU A 117 -9.82 -24.10 0.45
CA LEU A 117 -9.93 -24.41 1.88
C LEU A 117 -11.25 -25.12 2.24
N GLY A 118 -12.23 -25.16 1.34
CA GLY A 118 -13.55 -25.76 1.61
C GLY A 118 -14.41 -24.93 2.57
N ILE A 119 -14.30 -23.61 2.51
CA ILE A 119 -15.08 -22.69 3.36
C ILE A 119 -16.36 -22.32 2.62
N ASP A 120 -17.51 -22.44 3.28
CA ASP A 120 -18.78 -21.96 2.76
C ASP A 120 -18.75 -20.43 2.63
N CYS A 121 -18.85 -19.96 1.38
CA CYS A 121 -18.91 -18.53 1.07
C CYS A 121 -20.20 -18.23 0.27
N PRO A 122 -21.18 -17.55 0.87
CA PRO A 122 -22.36 -17.10 0.13
C PRO A 122 -21.95 -16.15 -1.02
N PRO A 123 -22.76 -16.03 -2.07
CA PRO A 123 -22.52 -15.03 -3.09
C PRO A 123 -22.44 -13.65 -2.45
N HIS A 124 -21.33 -12.96 -2.70
CA HIS A 124 -21.12 -11.55 -2.32
C HIS A 124 -20.87 -11.32 -0.82
N ASP A 125 -20.86 -12.39 -0.01
CA ASP A 125 -20.38 -12.36 1.36
C ASP A 125 -19.05 -13.12 1.48
N TYR A 126 -17.97 -12.35 1.66
CA TYR A 126 -16.61 -12.87 1.82
C TYR A 126 -16.11 -12.75 3.26
N ALA A 127 -16.94 -12.26 4.20
CA ALA A 127 -16.61 -12.16 5.61
C ALA A 127 -16.11 -13.48 6.22
N PRO A 128 -16.73 -14.66 5.98
CA PRO A 128 -16.26 -15.91 6.59
C PRO A 128 -14.83 -16.28 6.15
N VAL A 129 -14.51 -16.03 4.88
CA VAL A 129 -13.18 -16.30 4.32
C VAL A 129 -12.15 -15.30 4.83
N ALA A 130 -12.55 -14.03 4.90
CA ALA A 130 -11.74 -12.94 5.42
C ALA A 130 -11.34 -13.21 6.88
N THR A 131 -12.30 -13.58 7.73
CA THR A 131 -12.07 -13.94 9.13
C THR A 131 -11.18 -15.16 9.28
N ASN A 132 -11.41 -16.22 8.49
CA ASN A 132 -10.59 -17.43 8.53
C ASN A 132 -9.12 -17.15 8.16
N LEU A 133 -8.90 -16.30 7.17
CA LEU A 133 -7.55 -15.89 6.75
C LEU A 133 -6.97 -14.74 7.60
N GLY A 134 -7.74 -14.16 8.52
CA GLY A 134 -7.35 -12.97 9.29
C GLY A 134 -7.01 -11.77 8.40
N LEU A 135 -7.79 -11.55 7.34
CA LEU A 135 -7.62 -10.43 6.40
C LEU A 135 -8.79 -9.46 6.50
N VAL A 136 -8.47 -8.18 6.64
CA VAL A 136 -9.41 -7.05 6.55
C VAL A 136 -9.50 -6.52 5.11
N THR A 137 -10.46 -5.63 4.84
CA THR A 137 -10.61 -5.01 3.51
C THR A 137 -9.43 -4.10 3.16
N LEU A 138 -9.16 -3.89 1.87
CA LEU A 138 -8.13 -2.95 1.42
C LEU A 138 -8.48 -1.51 1.78
N ALA A 139 -9.78 -1.16 1.82
CA ALA A 139 -10.23 0.15 2.28
C ALA A 139 -9.89 0.41 3.75
N GLU A 140 -10.22 -0.54 4.63
CA GLU A 140 -9.93 -0.43 6.06
C GLU A 140 -8.42 -0.37 6.34
N ARG A 141 -7.63 -1.13 5.59
CA ARG A 141 -6.16 -1.06 5.65
C ARG A 141 -5.61 0.30 5.31
N ARG A 142 -6.11 0.93 4.24
CA ARG A 142 -5.69 2.28 3.83
C ARG A 142 -6.10 3.32 4.87
N CYS A 143 -7.28 3.19 5.47
CA CYS A 143 -7.72 4.04 6.57
C CYS A 143 -6.79 3.94 7.79
N ASN A 144 -6.44 2.73 8.21
CA ASN A 144 -5.55 2.53 9.36
C ASN A 144 -4.13 3.06 9.09
N PHE A 145 -3.64 2.96 7.85
CA PHE A 145 -2.33 3.52 7.48
C PHE A 145 -2.32 5.06 7.52
N ASP A 146 -3.43 5.70 7.12
CA ASP A 146 -3.60 7.16 7.23
C ASP A 146 -3.71 7.62 8.70
N LEU A 147 -4.35 6.81 9.56
CA LEU A 147 -4.44 7.11 10.99
C LEU A 147 -3.09 6.96 11.72
N ASP A 148 -2.33 5.90 11.45
CA ASP A 148 -0.97 5.74 12.03
C ASP A 148 -0.04 6.88 11.60
N ASP A 149 -0.14 7.37 10.36
CA ASP A 149 0.65 8.51 9.87
C ASP A 149 0.28 9.82 10.60
N ARG A 150 -1.01 10.00 10.91
CA ARG A 150 -1.53 11.18 11.65
C ARG A 150 -1.23 11.13 13.14
N ASP A 151 -1.33 9.96 13.77
CA ASP A 151 -1.06 9.77 15.20
C ASP A 151 0.44 9.74 15.48
N GLY A 152 1.26 9.23 14.55
CA GLY A 152 2.71 9.36 14.58
C GLY A 152 3.17 10.83 14.59
N LEU A 153 2.49 11.72 13.86
CA LEU A 153 2.79 13.16 13.86
C LEU A 153 2.42 13.87 15.18
N THR A 154 1.42 13.38 15.91
CA THR A 154 1.02 13.98 17.20
C THR A 154 1.83 13.43 18.37
N HIS A 155 2.19 12.14 18.37
CA HIS A 155 3.01 11.54 19.42
C HIS A 155 4.51 11.83 19.28
N HIS A 156 5.04 11.91 18.07
CA HIS A 156 6.46 12.22 17.81
C HIS A 156 6.82 13.70 18.02
N SER A 157 5.91 14.55 18.53
CA SER A 157 6.25 15.89 19.04
C SER A 157 6.36 15.94 20.56
N VAL A 158 5.72 15.00 21.27
CA VAL A 158 5.71 14.97 22.74
C VAL A 158 6.95 14.27 23.29
N GLU A 159 7.39 13.18 22.65
CA GLU A 159 8.57 12.42 23.11
C GLU A 159 9.90 13.19 23.00
N TRP A 160 10.03 14.15 22.07
CA TRP A 160 11.27 14.94 21.91
C TRP A 160 11.48 16.00 22.99
N LEU A 161 10.42 16.43 23.66
CA LEU A 161 10.50 17.38 24.77
C LEU A 161 10.87 16.68 26.09
N ASP A 162 10.42 15.45 26.28
CA ASP A 162 10.70 14.66 27.49
C ASP A 162 12.10 14.00 27.45
N ALA A 163 12.62 13.66 26.26
CA ALA A 163 13.93 13.04 26.10
C ALA A 163 15.13 13.97 26.42
N LYS A 164 14.90 15.27 26.64
CA LYS A 164 15.98 16.25 26.91
C LYS A 164 16.27 16.46 28.40
N GLN A 165 15.56 15.80 29.32
CA GLN A 165 15.74 15.95 30.77
C GLN A 165 16.42 14.77 31.48
N MET A 166 16.76 13.68 30.78
CA MET A 166 17.36 12.50 31.41
C MET A 166 18.79 12.26 30.87
N THR A 167 19.79 12.93 31.45
CA THR A 167 21.17 12.45 31.44
C THR A 167 21.49 11.89 32.84
N PRO A 168 22.02 10.67 32.99
CA PRO A 168 22.48 10.17 34.28
C PRO A 168 23.89 10.68 34.58
N ASN A 169 24.08 11.14 35.82
CA ASN A 169 25.37 11.52 36.42
C ASN A 169 26.31 10.28 36.51
N PRO A 170 27.64 10.43 36.34
CA PRO A 170 28.54 9.29 36.29
C PRO A 170 28.80 8.63 37.66
N MET A 171 29.04 7.33 37.57
CA MET A 171 29.35 6.36 38.62
C MET A 171 30.36 6.86 39.67
N SER A 172 30.03 6.65 40.95
CA SER A 172 30.98 6.59 42.05
C SER A 172 31.51 5.16 42.18
N ASP A 173 32.79 4.98 41.86
CA ASP A 173 33.57 3.78 42.16
C ASP A 173 33.61 3.51 43.67
N ASN A 174 33.33 2.28 44.08
CA ASN A 174 33.77 1.79 45.38
C ASN A 174 34.29 0.35 45.23
N VAL A 175 35.62 0.23 45.20
CA VAL A 175 36.37 -1.02 45.23
C VAL A 175 36.62 -1.36 46.69
N GLN A 176 36.07 -2.48 47.16
CA GLN A 176 36.50 -3.12 48.41
C GLN A 176 36.77 -4.61 48.15
N GLN A 177 38.04 -5.00 48.34
CA GLN A 177 38.54 -6.39 48.37
C GLN A 177 37.91 -7.20 49.52
N PRO A 178 38.10 -8.52 49.55
CA PRO A 178 39.16 -9.02 50.46
C PRO A 178 39.98 -10.21 49.91
N ASP A 179 41.26 -10.23 50.27
CA ASP A 179 42.15 -11.41 50.24
C ASP A 179 42.25 -12.03 51.65
N GLU A 180 42.18 -13.37 51.64
CA GLU A 180 42.73 -14.42 52.52
C GLU A 180 42.94 -14.26 54.04
N GLY A 181 42.46 -15.29 54.76
CA GLY A 181 42.79 -15.68 56.13
C GLY A 181 42.13 -17.02 56.49
#